data_AF-A0A1B1TCS8-F1
#
_entry.id   AF-A0A1B1TCS8-F1
#
_cell.length_a   1.000
_cell.length_b   1.000
_cell.length_c   1.000
_cell.angle_alpha   90.00
_cell.angle_beta   90.00
_cell.angle_gamma   90.00
#
_symmetry.space_group_name_H-M   'P 1'
#
loop_
_entity.id
_entity.type
_entity.pdbx_description
1 polymer ?
#
loop_
_entity_poly.entity_id
_entity_poly.type
_entity_poly.pdbx_seq_one_letter_code
_entity_poly.pdbx_strand_id
1 'polypeptide(L)'
;MSVNLPRNQLMKKNDSSHFEITFTHSDARALAASLVTECNFICNGNSITVSEKAESVVDLRARWNSLMRGLIASEHALSATGED
;
A
#
# COMPACT_ATOMS: atom_id res chain seq x y z
N MET A 1 -2.93 53.35 8.41
CA MET A 1 -3.91 52.32 8.80
C MET A 1 -3.34 50.98 8.36
N SER A 2 -2.80 50.20 9.30
CA SER A 2 -2.22 48.88 8.99
C SER A 2 -3.32 47.82 9.04
N VAL A 3 -3.57 47.16 7.91
CA VAL A 3 -4.49 46.03 7.82
C VAL A 3 -3.78 44.81 8.40
N ASN A 4 -4.21 44.39 9.59
CA ASN A 4 -3.70 43.20 10.26
C ASN A 4 -4.40 41.98 9.64
N LEU A 5 -3.73 41.28 8.71
CA LEU A 5 -4.25 40.01 8.18
C LEU A 5 -4.06 38.91 9.24
N PRO A 6 -5.11 38.11 9.56
CA PRO A 6 -4.98 37.02 10.51
C PRO A 6 -3.99 35.97 9.99
N ARG A 7 -3.04 35.61 10.87
CA ARG A 7 -1.92 34.69 10.64
C ARG A 7 -2.33 33.21 10.57
N ASN A 8 -3.53 32.91 10.07
CA ASN A 8 -3.96 31.56 9.76
C ASN A 8 -4.23 31.49 8.25
N GLN A 9 -3.17 31.66 7.46
CA GLN A 9 -3.17 31.13 6.10
C GLN A 9 -3.48 29.64 6.21
N LEU A 10 -4.55 29.24 5.52
CA LEU A 10 -5.01 27.87 5.36
C LEU A 10 -3.85 26.89 5.49
N MET A 11 -3.86 26.09 6.55
CA MET A 11 -3.33 24.74 6.41
C MET A 11 -4.15 24.13 5.27
N LYS A 12 -3.62 24.14 4.03
CA LYS A 12 -4.08 23.22 3.00
C LYS A 12 -4.04 21.87 3.71
N LYS A 13 -5.22 21.33 4.06
CA LYS A 13 -5.34 19.95 4.53
C LYS A 13 -4.64 19.16 3.44
N ASN A 14 -3.44 18.69 3.76
CA ASN A 14 -2.60 18.02 2.78
C ASN A 14 -3.44 16.87 2.29
N ASP A 15 -3.70 16.81 0.98
CA ASP A 15 -4.36 15.67 0.39
C ASP A 15 -3.57 14.45 0.86
N SER A 16 -4.25 13.59 1.63
CA SER A 16 -3.74 12.32 2.14
C SER A 16 -2.77 11.67 1.15
N SER A 17 -1.60 11.28 1.63
CA SER A 17 -0.59 10.59 0.82
C SER A 17 -1.12 9.21 0.44
N HIS A 18 -0.93 8.81 -0.81
CA HIS A 18 -1.37 7.51 -1.30
C HIS A 18 -0.30 6.86 -2.19
N PHE A 19 -0.33 5.55 -2.29
CA PHE A 19 0.35 4.81 -3.35
C PHE A 19 -0.58 3.76 -3.94
N GLU A 20 -0.32 3.42 -5.18
CA GLU A 20 -0.90 2.25 -5.83
C GLU A 20 0.23 1.45 -6.46
N ILE A 21 0.20 0.13 -6.26
CA ILE A 21 1.07 -0.78 -6.99
C ILE A 21 0.24 -1.84 -7.67
N THR A 22 0.59 -2.12 -8.91
CA THR A 22 0.01 -3.22 -9.68
C THR A 22 1.14 -4.11 -10.15
N PHE A 23 0.99 -5.41 -9.93
CA PHE A 23 1.94 -6.42 -10.35
C PHE A 23 1.20 -7.68 -10.79
N THR A 24 1.93 -8.55 -11.49
CA THR A 24 1.39 -9.83 -11.99
C THR A 24 2.20 -10.99 -11.48
N HIS A 25 1.53 -12.08 -11.12
CA HIS A 25 2.16 -13.31 -10.63
C HIS A 25 1.38 -14.56 -11.11
N SER A 26 2.06 -15.67 -11.38
CA SER A 26 1.41 -16.95 -11.72
C SER A 26 0.44 -17.39 -10.63
N ASP A 27 0.88 -17.26 -9.38
CA ASP A 27 0.16 -17.65 -8.16
C ASP A 27 -0.50 -16.46 -7.47
N ALA A 28 -0.96 -15.46 -8.24
CA ALA A 28 -1.56 -14.23 -7.71
C ALA A 28 -2.69 -14.50 -6.70
N ARG A 29 -3.49 -15.55 -6.89
CA ARG A 29 -4.55 -15.91 -5.92
C ARG A 29 -3.99 -16.36 -4.57
N ALA A 30 -2.88 -17.08 -4.56
CA ALA A 30 -2.25 -17.56 -3.34
C ALA A 30 -1.56 -16.40 -2.60
N LEU A 31 -0.89 -15.50 -3.33
CA LEU A 31 -0.38 -14.23 -2.79
C LEU A 31 -1.52 -13.34 -2.26
N ALA A 32 -2.62 -13.21 -2.99
CA ALA A 32 -3.78 -12.43 -2.54
C ALA A 32 -4.36 -12.96 -1.21
N ALA A 33 -4.36 -14.27 -1.00
CA ALA A 33 -4.84 -14.86 0.24
C ALA A 33 -4.01 -14.45 1.46
N SER A 34 -2.69 -14.27 1.31
CA SER A 34 -1.84 -13.79 2.40
C SER A 34 -1.99 -12.28 2.65
N LEU A 35 -2.45 -11.52 1.66
CA LEU A 35 -2.68 -10.07 1.77
C LEU A 35 -4.02 -9.68 2.40
N VAL A 36 -4.97 -10.63 2.53
CA VAL A 36 -6.36 -10.36 2.98
C VAL A 36 -6.45 -9.73 4.35
N THR A 37 -5.47 -9.97 5.21
CA THR A 37 -5.40 -9.39 6.56
C THR A 37 -4.54 -8.13 6.65
N GLU A 38 -3.79 -7.80 5.59
CA GLU A 38 -2.69 -6.83 5.64
C GLU A 38 -3.01 -5.51 4.93
N CYS A 39 -3.75 -5.54 3.83
CA CYS A 39 -3.97 -4.36 3.00
C CYS A 39 -5.24 -4.43 2.16
N ASN A 40 -5.67 -3.29 1.64
CA ASN A 40 -6.75 -3.25 0.66
C ASN A 40 -6.21 -3.53 -0.75
N PHE A 41 -6.73 -4.56 -1.40
CA PHE A 41 -6.28 -4.96 -2.74
C PHE A 41 -7.42 -5.46 -3.62
N ILE A 42 -7.14 -5.50 -4.93
CA ILE A 42 -7.98 -6.11 -5.97
C ILE A 42 -7.14 -7.19 -6.65
N CYS A 43 -7.69 -8.41 -6.79
CA CYS A 43 -7.04 -9.49 -7.51
C CYS A 43 -7.89 -9.90 -8.73
N ASN A 44 -7.38 -9.60 -9.93
CA ASN A 44 -8.02 -9.89 -11.20
C ASN A 44 -7.16 -10.87 -12.01
N GLY A 45 -7.53 -12.16 -11.97
CA GLY A 45 -6.74 -13.22 -12.61
C GLY A 45 -5.35 -13.32 -11.98
N ASN A 46 -4.33 -13.00 -12.79
CA ASN A 46 -2.93 -13.03 -12.39
C ASN A 46 -2.41 -11.66 -11.95
N SER A 47 -3.25 -10.63 -11.90
CA SER A 47 -2.87 -9.28 -11.51
C SER A 47 -3.41 -8.92 -10.14
N ILE A 48 -2.55 -8.34 -9.30
CA ILE A 48 -2.90 -7.78 -8.00
C ILE A 48 -2.63 -6.28 -8.04
N THR A 49 -3.61 -5.50 -7.59
CA THR A 49 -3.48 -4.07 -7.37
C THR A 49 -3.69 -3.78 -5.89
N VAL A 50 -2.72 -3.16 -5.23
CA VAL A 50 -2.81 -2.72 -3.83
C VAL A 50 -2.85 -1.20 -3.82
N SER A 51 -3.85 -0.64 -3.13
CA SER A 51 -4.04 0.82 -3.04
C SER A 51 -4.12 1.21 -1.57
N GLU A 52 -3.16 2.01 -1.11
CA GLU A 52 -3.05 2.44 0.28
C GLU A 52 -3.06 3.95 0.40
N LYS A 53 -3.62 4.42 1.51
CA LYS A 53 -3.82 5.83 1.79
C LYS A 53 -3.55 6.12 3.26
N ALA A 54 -2.81 7.19 3.54
CA ALA A 54 -2.49 7.63 4.88
C ALA A 54 -2.41 9.17 4.99
N GLU A 55 -2.48 9.69 6.20
CA GLU A 55 -2.44 11.14 6.45
C GLU A 55 -1.03 11.74 6.29
N SER A 56 0.00 10.91 6.40
CA SER A 56 1.39 11.32 6.22
C SER A 56 2.19 10.35 5.35
N VAL A 57 3.23 10.85 4.69
CA VAL A 57 4.20 10.02 3.95
C VAL A 57 4.94 9.05 4.87
N VAL A 58 5.11 9.40 6.15
CA VAL A 58 5.77 8.52 7.14
C VAL A 58 4.93 7.28 7.39
N ASP A 59 3.62 7.45 7.60
CA ASP A 59 2.66 6.35 7.76
C ASP A 59 2.55 5.52 6.48
N LEU A 60 2.50 6.20 5.33
CA LEU A 60 2.45 5.54 4.03
C LEU A 60 3.69 4.66 3.80
N ARG A 61 4.88 5.15 4.16
CA ARG A 61 6.13 4.38 4.12
C ARG A 61 6.10 3.18 5.07
N ALA A 62 5.52 3.33 6.26
CA ALA A 62 5.38 2.22 7.21
C ALA A 62 4.47 1.11 6.65
N ARG A 63 3.35 1.49 6.01
CA ARG A 63 2.45 0.56 5.30
C ARG A 63 3.16 -0.12 4.14
N TRP A 64 3.83 0.65 3.28
CA TRP A 64 4.63 0.12 2.17
C TRP A 64 5.65 -0.92 2.63
N ASN A 65 6.42 -0.61 3.68
CA ASN A 65 7.43 -1.52 4.20
C ASN A 65 6.83 -2.82 4.75
N SER A 66 5.65 -2.74 5.37
CA SER A 66 4.96 -3.94 5.89
C SER A 66 4.41 -4.79 4.76
N LEU A 67 3.77 -4.15 3.77
CA LEU A 67 3.29 -4.79 2.54
C LEU A 67 4.42 -5.53 1.81
N MET A 68 5.55 -4.86 1.54
CA MET A 68 6.67 -5.46 0.82
C MET A 68 7.27 -6.65 1.57
N ARG A 69 7.39 -6.58 2.91
CA ARG A 69 7.83 -7.72 3.71
C ARG A 69 6.84 -8.89 3.64
N GLY A 70 5.54 -8.62 3.70
CA GLY A 70 4.49 -9.64 3.56
C GLY A 70 4.53 -10.33 2.20
N LEU A 71 4.71 -9.55 1.12
CA LEU A 71 4.84 -10.07 -0.24
C LEU A 71 6.07 -10.98 -0.38
N ILE A 72 7.24 -10.54 0.08
CA ILE A 72 8.49 -11.33 0.00
C ILE A 72 8.34 -12.63 0.80
N ALA A 73 7.78 -12.58 2.01
CA ALA A 73 7.55 -13.78 2.82
C ALA A 73 6.58 -14.76 2.14
N SER A 74 5.53 -14.23 1.50
CA SER A 74 4.55 -15.04 0.78
C SER A 74 5.16 -15.69 -0.45
N GLU A 75 6.00 -14.99 -1.20
CA GLU A 75 6.72 -15.53 -2.35
C GLU A 75 7.68 -16.66 -1.94
N HIS A 76 8.43 -16.49 -0.85
CA HIS A 76 9.27 -17.56 -0.31
C HIS A 76 8.47 -18.78 0.12
N ALA A 77 7.32 -18.59 0.76
CA ALA A 77 6.45 -19.69 1.18
C ALA A 77 5.87 -20.46 -0.01
N LEU A 78 5.45 -19.75 -1.07
CA LEU A 78 4.96 -20.37 -2.30
C LEU A 78 6.06 -21.13 -3.03
N SER A 79 7.25 -20.55 -3.12
CA SER A 79 8.42 -21.20 -3.75
C SER A 79 8.81 -22.48 -3.02
N ALA A 80 8.75 -22.49 -1.68
CA ALA A 80 9.04 -23.67 -0.87
C ALA A 80 7.97 -24.78 -0.98
N THR A 81 6.78 -24.47 -1.49
CA THR A 81 5.69 -25.42 -1.68
C THR A 81 5.65 -25.98 -3.12
N GLY A 82 6.46 -25.43 -4.04
CA GLY A 82 6.51 -25.80 -5.45
C GLY A 82 7.63 -26.79 -5.84
N GLU A 83 8.40 -27.30 -4.87
CA GLU A 83 9.35 -28.39 -5.08
C GLU A 83 8.68 -29.74 -4.81
N ASP A 84 8.09 -30.34 -5.87
CA ASP A 84 7.80 -31.77 -6.01
C ASP A 84 7.98 -32.20 -7.48
#